data_AF-A0A951N7M2-F1
#
_entry.id   AF-A0A951N7M2-F1
#
_cell.length_a   1.000
_cell.length_b   1.000
_cell.length_c   1.000
_cell.angle_alpha   90.00
_cell.angle_beta   90.00
_cell.angle_gamma   90.00
#
_symmetry.space_group_name_H-M   'P 1'
#
loop_
_entity.id
_entity.type
_entity.pdbx_description
1 polymer ?
#
loop_
_entity_poly.entity_id
_entity_poly.type
_entity_poly.pdbx_seq_one_letter_code
_entity_poly.pdbx_strand_id
1 'polypeptide(L)'
;LLYEEIQLAARETVASRPLDELLAQRAEINAALTQNVAAKAREYGVEVSQVAIKDTVLSNRVRELLMKEVEAKRLAQAALVSAREEVAALRALSNAARLARENPELLRLRELEVARAMSQNGGTLVLGANGALPLAPKNAAAAPQTGALEMESE
;
A
#
# COMPACT_ATOMS: atom_id res chain seq x y z
N LEU A 1 4.83 39.03 30.69
CA LEU A 1 6.28 39.13 30.36
C LEU A 1 6.86 37.77 29.97
N LEU A 2 7.37 36.91 30.89
CA LEU A 2 7.99 35.63 30.48
C LEU A 2 7.06 34.72 29.67
N TYR A 3 5.79 34.62 30.07
CA TYR A 3 4.78 33.84 29.33
C TYR A 3 4.55 34.36 27.90
N GLU A 4 4.49 35.68 27.72
CA GLU A 4 4.29 36.30 26.40
C GLU A 4 5.52 36.14 25.51
N GLU A 5 6.72 36.24 26.08
CA GLU A 5 7.98 35.97 25.38
C GLU A 5 8.06 34.52 24.88
N ILE A 6 7.65 33.56 25.72
CA ILE A 6 7.56 32.15 25.32
C ILE A 6 6.54 31.97 24.21
N GLN A 7 5.38 32.61 24.32
CA GLN A 7 4.33 32.52 23.31
C GLN A 7 4.78 33.12 21.96
N LEU A 8 5.53 34.22 21.99
CA LEU A 8 6.07 34.87 20.81
C LEU A 8 7.16 34.01 20.15
N ALA A 9 8.11 33.49 20.95
CA ALA A 9 9.17 32.60 20.48
C ALA A 9 8.59 31.31 19.86
N ALA A 10 7.55 30.73 20.47
CA ALA A 10 6.86 29.57 19.92
C ALA A 10 6.16 29.90 18.61
N ARG A 11 5.48 31.05 18.51
CA ARG A 11 4.83 31.51 17.28
C ARG A 11 5.83 31.70 16.15
N GLU A 12 6.96 32.36 16.40
CA GLU A 12 7.99 32.63 15.40
C GLU A 12 8.65 31.33 14.88
N THR A 13 8.90 30.39 15.79
CA THR A 13 9.44 29.07 15.46
C THR A 13 8.48 28.26 14.59
N VAL A 14 7.16 28.35 14.86
CA VAL A 14 6.13 27.65 14.08
C VAL A 14 5.86 28.34 12.74
N ALA A 15 5.92 29.67 12.68
CA ALA A 15 5.62 30.44 11.48
C ALA A 15 6.72 30.36 10.40
N SER A 16 7.97 30.11 10.81
CA SER A 16 9.13 30.06 9.90
C SER A 16 9.32 28.71 9.20
N ARG A 17 8.58 27.67 9.59
CA ARG A 17 8.75 26.30 9.08
C ARG A 17 7.50 25.77 8.38
N PRO A 18 7.65 24.95 7.33
CA PRO A 18 6.51 24.29 6.69
C PRO A 18 5.87 23.24 7.61
N LEU A 19 4.58 22.99 7.40
CA LEU A 19 3.79 22.07 8.22
C LEU A 19 4.35 20.64 8.25
N ASP A 20 4.83 20.13 7.12
CA ASP A 20 5.45 18.79 7.05
C ASP A 20 6.66 18.67 7.98
N GLU A 21 7.50 19.69 8.08
CA GLU A 21 8.65 19.69 8.98
C GLU A 21 8.21 19.76 10.45
N LEU A 22 7.17 20.56 10.74
CA LEU A 22 6.56 20.63 12.08
C LEU A 22 6.01 19.28 12.55
N LEU A 23 5.51 18.46 11.62
CA LEU A 23 4.99 17.13 11.91
C LEU A 23 6.10 16.07 11.97
N ALA A 24 7.10 16.14 11.09
CA ALA A 24 8.16 15.14 10.98
C ALA A 24 9.27 15.31 12.05
N GLN A 25 9.65 16.55 12.39
CA GLN A 25 10.85 16.85 13.18
C GLN A 25 10.52 17.50 14.54
N ARG A 26 9.50 17.01 15.25
CA ARG A 26 9.07 17.56 16.54
C ARG A 26 10.20 17.66 17.58
N ALA A 27 11.10 16.68 17.63
CA ALA A 27 12.19 16.67 18.61
C ALA A 27 13.19 17.81 18.37
N GLU A 28 13.56 18.05 17.11
CA GLU A 28 14.49 19.12 16.73
C GLU A 28 13.88 20.50 16.98
N ILE A 29 12.57 20.65 16.71
CA ILE A 29 11.84 21.89 16.97
C ILE A 29 11.75 22.17 18.47
N ASN A 30 11.44 21.15 19.28
CA ASN A 30 11.38 21.29 20.73
C ASN A 30 12.74 21.67 21.32
N ALA A 31 13.84 21.10 20.80
CA ALA A 31 15.20 21.45 21.21
C ALA A 31 15.53 22.91 20.87
N ALA A 32 15.28 23.33 19.63
CA ALA A 32 15.50 24.71 19.18
C ALA A 32 14.66 25.71 19.99
N LEU A 33 13.39 25.40 20.23
CA LEU A 33 12.49 26.24 21.02
C LEU A 33 12.96 26.34 22.48
N THR A 34 13.38 25.22 23.08
CA THR A 34 13.91 25.20 24.45
C THR A 34 15.17 26.05 24.56
N GLN A 35 16.08 25.99 23.59
CA GLN A 35 17.31 26.79 23.59
C GLN A 35 17.01 28.29 23.51
N ASN A 36 16.10 28.70 22.61
CA ASN A 36 15.69 30.11 22.46
C ASN A 36 14.98 30.64 23.71
N VAL A 37 14.08 29.85 24.29
CA VAL A 37 13.35 30.22 25.51
C VAL A 37 14.28 30.26 26.72
N ALA A 38 15.18 29.29 26.87
CA ALA A 38 16.13 29.23 27.99
C ALA A 38 17.10 30.42 27.97
N ALA A 39 17.54 30.87 26.79
CA ALA A 39 18.38 32.06 26.66
C ALA A 39 17.67 33.31 27.22
N LYS A 40 16.41 33.54 26.84
CA LYS A 40 15.60 34.65 27.33
C LYS A 40 15.21 34.52 28.79
N ALA A 41 14.89 33.31 29.27
CA ALA A 41 14.50 33.06 30.66
C ALA A 41 15.63 33.33 31.66
N ARG A 42 16.90 33.14 31.26
CA ARG A 42 18.07 33.48 32.07
C ARG A 42 18.18 34.97 32.39
N GLU A 43 17.72 35.86 31.50
CA GLU A 43 17.69 37.31 31.75
C GLU A 43 16.78 37.67 32.94
N TYR A 44 15.79 36.82 33.22
CA TYR A 44 14.87 36.95 34.34
C TYR A 44 15.26 36.08 35.56
N GLY A 45 16.41 35.39 35.51
CA GLY A 45 16.87 34.50 36.58
C GLY A 45 16.09 33.18 36.69
N VAL A 46 15.40 32.76 35.64
CA VAL A 46 14.61 31.51 35.61
C VAL A 46 15.32 30.46 34.75
N GLU A 47 15.43 29.24 35.28
CA GLU A 47 15.94 28.09 34.52
C GLU A 47 14.79 27.28 33.91
N VAL A 48 14.84 27.06 32.60
CA VAL A 48 13.83 26.29 31.86
C VAL A 48 14.39 24.93 31.52
N SER A 49 13.80 23.87 32.09
CA SER A 49 14.21 22.48 31.87
C SER A 49 13.87 21.99 30.46
N GLN A 50 12.60 22.11 30.05
CA GLN A 50 12.14 21.63 28.75
C GLN A 50 10.91 22.40 28.28
N VAL A 51 10.85 22.70 26.98
CA VAL A 51 9.66 23.22 26.30
C VAL A 51 9.26 22.24 25.20
N ALA A 52 7.99 21.88 25.15
CA ALA A 52 7.46 20.96 24.15
C ALA A 52 6.12 21.42 23.59
N ILE A 53 5.94 21.26 22.27
CA ILE A 53 4.67 21.50 21.59
C ILE A 53 3.77 20.27 21.82
N LYS A 54 2.64 20.46 22.51
CA LYS A 54 1.62 19.41 22.70
C LYS A 54 0.80 19.19 21.44
N ASP A 55 -0.22 20.02 21.25
CA ASP A 55 -1.24 19.83 20.22
C ASP A 55 -1.24 20.98 19.23
N THR A 56 -1.27 20.64 17.94
CA THR A 56 -1.38 21.61 16.85
C THR A 56 -2.78 21.47 16.25
N VAL A 57 -3.65 22.44 16.54
CA VAL A 57 -4.99 22.46 15.97
C VAL A 57 -4.93 23.16 14.62
N LEU A 58 -5.01 22.38 13.56
CA LEU A 58 -5.13 22.88 12.19
C LEU A 58 -6.58 23.27 11.89
N SER A 59 -6.77 24.36 11.13
CA SER A 59 -8.09 24.72 10.62
C SER A 59 -8.62 23.63 9.69
N ASN A 60 -9.94 23.44 9.65
CA ASN A 60 -10.59 22.40 8.83
C ASN A 60 -10.17 22.49 7.36
N ARG A 61 -10.06 23.72 6.83
CA ARG A 61 -9.69 23.95 5.43
C ARG A 61 -8.28 23.45 5.09
N VAL A 62 -7.30 23.67 5.98
CA VAL A 62 -5.92 23.21 5.78
C VAL A 62 -5.85 21.68 5.87
N ARG A 63 -6.59 21.09 6.82
CA ARG A 63 -6.66 19.62 6.96
C ARG A 63 -7.20 18.97 5.68
N GLU A 64 -8.29 19.49 5.11
CA GLU A 64 -8.86 18.98 3.86
C GLU A 64 -7.86 19.01 2.69
N LEU A 65 -7.14 20.12 2.54
CA LEU A 65 -6.14 20.28 1.47
C LEU A 65 -4.98 19.29 1.64
N LEU A 66 -4.46 19.15 2.86
CA LEU A 66 -3.39 18.20 3.17
C LEU A 66 -3.84 16.76 2.89
N MET A 67 -5.07 16.39 3.27
CA MET A 67 -5.58 15.05 3.02
C MET A 67 -5.69 14.75 1.52
N LYS A 68 -6.16 15.72 0.72
CA LYS A 68 -6.20 15.60 -0.74
C LYS A 68 -4.82 15.43 -1.36
N GLU A 69 -3.83 16.17 -0.87
CA GLU A 69 -2.45 16.05 -1.34
C GLU A 69 -1.85 14.68 -0.99
N VAL A 70 -2.03 14.22 0.25
CA VAL A 70 -1.57 12.91 0.70
C VAL A 70 -2.23 11.78 -0.08
N GLU A 71 -3.54 11.89 -0.34
CA GLU A 71 -4.29 10.93 -1.17
C GLU A 71 -3.73 10.89 -2.60
N ALA A 72 -3.55 12.05 -3.24
CA ALA A 72 -2.99 12.13 -4.59
C ALA A 72 -1.56 11.55 -4.66
N LYS A 73 -0.70 11.84 -3.67
CA LYS A 73 0.65 11.26 -3.58
C LYS A 73 0.59 9.74 -3.43
N ARG A 74 -0.31 9.21 -2.59
CA ARG A 74 -0.47 7.76 -2.41
C ARG A 74 -0.97 7.08 -3.67
N LEU A 75 -1.95 7.66 -4.36
CA LEU A 75 -2.46 7.13 -5.63
C LEU A 75 -1.38 7.13 -6.71
N ALA A 76 -0.61 8.22 -6.82
CA ALA A 76 0.50 8.30 -7.76
C ALA A 76 1.60 7.26 -7.47
N GLN A 77 1.95 7.06 -6.18
CA GLN A 77 2.90 6.03 -5.77
C GLN A 77 2.39 4.62 -6.10
N ALA A 78 1.13 4.33 -5.81
CA ALA A 78 0.52 3.04 -6.15
C ALA A 78 0.52 2.78 -7.66
N ALA A 79 0.15 3.77 -8.47
CA ALA A 79 0.17 3.67 -9.93
C ALA A 79 1.59 3.42 -10.47
N LEU A 80 2.61 4.08 -9.90
CA LEU A 80 4.00 3.88 -10.29
C LEU A 80 4.53 2.50 -9.92
N VAL A 81 4.11 1.95 -8.78
CA VAL A 81 4.45 0.57 -8.40
C VAL A 81 3.77 -0.42 -9.37
N SER A 82 2.46 -0.27 -9.61
CA SER A 82 1.71 -1.13 -10.55
C SER A 82 2.32 -1.11 -11.95
N ALA A 83 2.64 0.07 -12.49
CA ALA A 83 3.26 0.18 -13.80
C ALA A 83 4.64 -0.50 -13.87
N ARG A 84 5.44 -0.42 -12.79
CA ARG A 84 6.73 -1.11 -12.71
C ARG A 84 6.55 -2.63 -12.66
N GLU A 85 5.58 -3.11 -11.89
CA GLU A 85 5.24 -4.52 -11.77
C GLU A 85 4.74 -5.09 -13.10
N GLU A 86 3.85 -4.38 -13.80
CA GLU A 86 3.36 -4.76 -15.13
C GLU A 86 4.49 -4.87 -16.15
N VAL A 87 5.38 -3.88 -16.19
CA VAL A 87 6.54 -3.91 -17.10
C VAL A 87 7.49 -5.07 -16.76
N ALA A 88 7.71 -5.36 -15.48
CA ALA A 88 8.52 -6.50 -15.05
C ALA A 88 7.89 -7.83 -15.48
N ALA A 89 6.58 -7.99 -15.27
CA ALA A 89 5.83 -9.18 -15.68
C ALA A 89 5.85 -9.37 -17.21
N LEU A 90 5.61 -8.32 -17.99
CA LEU A 90 5.64 -8.37 -19.46
C LEU A 90 7.03 -8.71 -20.00
N ARG A 91 8.10 -8.18 -19.39
CA ARG A 91 9.48 -8.53 -19.75
C ARG A 91 9.77 -10.00 -19.47
N ALA A 92 9.36 -10.51 -18.30
CA ALA A 92 9.53 -11.91 -17.97
C ALA A 92 8.77 -12.82 -18.95
N LEU A 93 7.53 -12.48 -19.28
CA LEU A 93 6.72 -13.23 -20.26
C LEU A 93 7.32 -13.17 -21.68
N SER A 94 7.80 -12.01 -22.12
CA SER A 94 8.46 -11.85 -23.42
C SER A 94 9.73 -12.71 -23.51
N ASN A 95 10.55 -12.70 -22.46
CA ASN A 95 11.74 -13.53 -22.37
C ASN A 95 11.40 -15.02 -22.38
N ALA A 96 10.38 -15.43 -21.63
CA ALA A 96 9.89 -16.82 -21.63
C ALA A 96 9.38 -17.24 -23.01
N ALA A 97 8.61 -16.39 -23.69
CA ALA A 97 8.10 -16.65 -25.04
C ALA A 97 9.25 -16.77 -26.07
N ARG A 98 10.29 -15.95 -25.94
CA ARG A 98 11.50 -16.06 -26.77
C ARG A 98 12.24 -17.38 -26.52
N LEU A 99 12.45 -17.75 -25.26
CA LEU A 99 13.14 -18.99 -24.89
C LEU A 99 12.39 -20.24 -25.36
N ALA A 100 11.05 -20.22 -25.29
CA ALA A 100 10.19 -21.28 -25.78
C ALA A 100 10.20 -21.39 -27.31
N ARG A 101 10.31 -20.26 -28.04
CA ARG A 101 10.47 -20.27 -29.50
C ARG A 101 11.83 -20.79 -29.92
N GLU A 102 12.89 -20.43 -29.20
CA GLU A 102 14.25 -20.89 -29.48
C GLU A 102 14.43 -22.38 -29.16
N ASN A 103 13.68 -22.95 -28.21
CA ASN A 103 13.80 -24.34 -27.79
C ASN A 103 12.43 -25.05 -27.75
N PRO A 104 12.00 -25.72 -28.83
CA PRO A 104 10.70 -26.41 -28.87
C PRO A 104 10.60 -27.58 -27.87
N GLU A 105 11.72 -28.19 -27.50
CA GLU A 105 11.83 -29.22 -26.45
C GLU A 105 11.37 -28.69 -25.07
N LEU A 106 11.65 -27.41 -24.75
CA LEU A 106 11.23 -26.80 -23.48
C LEU A 106 9.71 -26.65 -23.40
N LEU A 107 9.06 -26.32 -24.52
CA LEU A 107 7.61 -26.23 -24.58
C LEU A 107 6.99 -27.60 -24.32
N ARG A 108 7.55 -28.65 -24.94
CA ARG A 108 7.08 -30.03 -24.73
C ARG A 108 7.28 -30.51 -23.29
N LEU A 109 8.42 -30.20 -22.66
CA LEU A 109 8.63 -30.47 -21.24
C LEU A 109 7.62 -29.72 -20.36
N ARG A 110 7.30 -28.47 -20.70
CA ARG A 110 6.33 -27.68 -19.93
C ARG A 110 4.90 -28.21 -20.07
N GLU A 111 4.51 -28.68 -21.25
CA GLU A 111 3.25 -29.41 -21.47
C GLU A 111 3.17 -30.68 -20.61
N LEU A 112 4.24 -31.47 -20.56
CA LEU A 112 4.30 -32.69 -19.74
C LEU A 112 4.25 -32.38 -18.24
N GLU A 113 4.88 -31.30 -17.79
CA GLU A 113 4.85 -30.87 -16.39
C GLU A 113 3.45 -30.39 -15.97
N VAL A 114 2.78 -29.61 -16.82
CA VAL A 114 1.38 -29.20 -16.61
C VAL A 114 0.46 -30.42 -16.60
N ALA A 115 0.65 -31.36 -17.52
CA ALA A 115 -0.10 -32.61 -17.54
C ALA A 115 0.12 -33.45 -16.27
N ARG A 116 1.36 -33.52 -15.77
CA ARG A 116 1.70 -34.21 -14.51
C ARG A 116 1.02 -33.56 -13.31
N ALA A 117 1.05 -32.22 -13.22
CA ALA A 117 0.41 -31.49 -12.13
C ALA A 117 -1.13 -31.68 -12.13
N MET A 118 -1.76 -31.68 -13.30
CA MET A 118 -3.21 -31.91 -13.42
C MET A 118 -3.61 -33.37 -13.14
N SER A 119 -2.77 -34.35 -13.53
CA SER A 119 -2.98 -35.76 -13.23
C SER A 119 -2.93 -36.07 -11.73
N GLN A 120 -2.08 -35.37 -10.96
CA GLN A 120 -2.04 -35.48 -9.50
C GLN A 120 -3.36 -35.01 -8.84
N ASN A 121 -4.10 -34.11 -9.48
CA ASN A 121 -5.39 -33.60 -9.01
C ASN A 121 -6.60 -34.44 -9.49
N GLY A 122 -6.38 -35.61 -10.11
CA GLY A 122 -7.43 -36.57 -10.47
C GLY A 122 -8.12 -36.35 -11.82
N GLY A 123 -7.53 -35.55 -12.74
CA GLY A 123 -8.07 -35.32 -14.08
C GLY A 123 -7.44 -36.20 -15.18
N THR A 124 -8.25 -36.71 -16.11
CA THR A 124 -7.78 -37.42 -17.32
C THR A 124 -7.55 -36.42 -18.47
N LEU A 125 -6.32 -36.35 -18.99
CA LEU A 125 -5.95 -35.46 -20.11
C LEU A 125 -5.67 -36.29 -21.38
N VAL A 126 -6.33 -35.95 -22.50
CA VAL A 126 -6.09 -36.56 -23.82
C VAL A 126 -5.18 -35.63 -24.63
N LEU A 127 -3.93 -36.02 -24.87
CA LEU A 127 -3.01 -35.29 -25.74
C LEU A 127 -3.25 -35.66 -27.21
N GLY A 128 -3.91 -34.78 -27.96
CA GLY A 128 -3.98 -34.86 -29.43
C GLY A 128 -2.77 -34.19 -30.09
N ALA A 129 -2.38 -34.68 -31.28
CA ALA A 129 -1.18 -34.24 -32.01
C ALA A 129 -1.12 -32.74 -32.38
N ASN A 130 -2.19 -31.95 -32.16
CA ASN A 130 -2.29 -30.53 -32.48
C ASN A 130 -2.73 -29.64 -31.29
N GLY A 131 -2.45 -30.05 -30.05
CA GLY A 131 -2.68 -29.23 -28.86
C GLY A 131 -3.73 -29.81 -27.92
N ALA A 132 -3.47 -29.67 -26.61
CA ALA A 132 -4.31 -30.20 -25.55
C ALA A 132 -5.58 -29.36 -25.39
N LEU A 133 -6.75 -29.94 -25.71
CA LEU A 133 -8.03 -29.41 -25.26
C LEU A 133 -8.41 -30.03 -23.90
N PRO A 134 -8.70 -29.24 -22.86
CA PRO A 134 -9.24 -29.76 -21.62
C PRO A 134 -10.70 -30.19 -21.84
N LEU A 135 -11.02 -31.45 -21.55
CA LEU A 135 -12.40 -31.94 -21.43
C LEU A 135 -12.83 -31.86 -19.96
N ALA A 136 -14.00 -31.29 -19.71
CA ALA A 136 -14.57 -31.11 -18.38
C ALA A 136 -14.75 -32.46 -17.62
N PRO A 137 -14.66 -32.45 -16.28
CA PRO A 137 -14.79 -33.66 -15.47
C PRO A 137 -16.20 -34.26 -15.58
N LYS A 138 -16.27 -35.57 -15.82
CA LYS A 138 -17.50 -36.38 -15.99
C LYS A 138 -18.33 -36.61 -14.71
N ASN A 139 -18.26 -35.73 -13.70
CA ASN A 139 -19.09 -35.82 -12.49
C ASN A 139 -19.94 -34.56 -12.31
N ALA A 140 -21.00 -34.43 -13.12
CA ALA A 140 -22.07 -33.46 -12.90
C ALA A 140 -23.48 -34.10 -13.03
N ALA A 141 -23.59 -35.41 -12.82
CA ALA A 141 -24.87 -36.13 -12.83
C ALA A 141 -25.09 -36.88 -11.51
N ALA A 142 -25.30 -36.14 -10.42
CA ALA A 142 -25.98 -36.62 -9.22
C ALA A 142 -26.39 -35.40 -8.36
N ALA A 143 -27.48 -34.73 -8.75
CA ALA A 143 -28.18 -33.82 -7.87
C ALA A 143 -29.11 -34.64 -6.93
N PRO A 144 -29.03 -34.48 -5.60
CA PRO A 144 -30.02 -35.06 -4.69
C PRO A 144 -31.27 -34.17 -4.63
N GLN A 145 -32.41 -34.82 -4.87
CA GLN A 145 -33.79 -34.52 -4.49
C GLN A 145 -34.10 -33.14 -3.88
N THR A 146 -34.82 -32.34 -4.67
CA THR A 146 -35.66 -31.22 -4.23
C THR A 146 -36.75 -31.74 -3.28
N GLY A 147 -36.63 -31.44 -1.99
CA GLY A 147 -37.76 -31.42 -1.07
C GLY A 147 -38.68 -30.26 -1.45
N ALA A 148 -39.83 -30.59 -2.05
CA ALA A 148 -40.92 -29.65 -2.23
C ALA A 148 -41.55 -29.41 -0.86
N LEU A 149 -41.45 -28.17 -0.38
CA LEU A 149 -42.22 -27.65 0.73
C LEU A 149 -43.70 -27.68 0.35
N GLU A 150 -44.47 -28.43 1.13
CA GLU A 150 -45.91 -28.24 1.31
C GLU A 150 -46.16 -26.80 1.78
N MET A 151 -46.93 -26.04 1.01
CA MET A 151 -47.89 -25.10 1.57
C MET A 151 -49.15 -25.20 0.73
N GLU A 152 -50.13 -25.89 1.29
CA GLU A 152 -51.54 -25.82 0.93
C GLU A 152 -52.02 -24.36 0.92
N SER A 153 -52.82 -24.06 -0.08
CA SER A 153 -53.73 -22.94 -0.15
C SER A 153 -55.00 -23.24 0.65
N GLU A 154 -55.35 -22.38 1.61
CA GLU A 154 -56.68 -21.77 1.78
C GLU A 154 -56.67 -20.67 2.86
#